data_AF-A0A7C5CDA3-F1
#
_entry.id   AF-A0A7C5CDA3-F1
#
_cell.length_a   1.000
_cell.length_b   1.000
_cell.length_c   1.000
_cell.angle_alpha   90.00
_cell.angle_beta   90.00
_cell.angle_gamma   90.00
#
_symmetry.space_group_name_H-M   'P 1'
#
loop_
_entity.id
_entity.type
_entity.pdbx_description
1 polymer ?
#
loop_
_entity_poly.entity_id
_entity_poly.type
_entity_poly.pdbx_seq_one_letter_code
_entity_poly.pdbx_strand_id
1 'polypeptide(L)'
;IAALAVMTYALQNYAMNVKAIHTAEDRMGITIGAIGALMLLAALVWSGWRVFRIENTLHGVLLETAKTTSLVFIILLGAAMLTASFRAFGGEDLVRNFLNSMPGGFWSQFFIVMLVIFVLGFFLDFIEISVVVVPIVAPILLSDPGANITAVWLGVMIGLNIQTSFLTPPFGFALFYLRGVAPAVVKTVQMYRGVIAFILLQLIALGIVGSYPPLVNYLPKRVSFLSENAPPPRNPKMQLCLEAYTGEQLAADAATRNAVEAAQRLDLSALPDDLADDLRDGFASGGKALALLDEAFAAQDAVEAAAPGYRPLLAEVRGLEKQIRRLDDEAATLRKRLSQTKGEDEEATAQRASLEVRIAGLDAEISALKAQLPPEWEDAHASFAALNKAEATARNKYRRAADDAWEGPATFLATLDGNAAFEALQGELNGLKTQIESADPAEAMAAIKALEGKFGDIEGARDVKSPLGKARRAMKGNEPDREKAMAQYEKARAAYEAQLAWRRAAEGQVRQGVEAYLDGIRPTIGIRNQARFTREQALWMAGCEAHHRDVSLNF
;
A
#
# COMPACT_ATOMS: atom_id res chain seq x y z
N ILE A 1 41.72 2.53 -16.66
CA ILE A 1 41.83 1.25 -17.42
C ILE A 1 42.70 0.24 -16.68
N ALA A 2 44.00 0.50 -16.45
CA ALA A 2 44.88 -0.43 -15.71
C ALA A 2 44.34 -0.82 -14.31
N ALA A 3 43.86 0.15 -13.53
CA ALA A 3 43.23 -0.12 -12.23
C ALA A 3 41.98 -1.02 -12.31
N LEU A 4 41.15 -0.84 -13.35
CA LEU A 4 39.98 -1.67 -13.60
C LEU A 4 40.39 -3.10 -13.96
N ALA A 5 41.43 -3.28 -14.78
CA ALA A 5 41.95 -4.61 -15.11
C ALA A 5 42.47 -5.35 -13.87
N VAL A 6 43.19 -4.67 -12.96
CA VAL A 6 43.68 -5.24 -11.69
C VAL A 6 42.51 -5.63 -10.77
N MET A 7 41.47 -4.79 -10.67
CA MET A 7 40.28 -5.10 -9.89
C MET A 7 39.46 -6.27 -10.47
N THR A 8 39.28 -6.30 -11.80
CA THR A 8 38.59 -7.40 -12.47
C THR A 8 39.34 -8.72 -12.28
N TYR A 9 40.68 -8.71 -12.40
CA TYR A 9 41.50 -9.86 -12.10
C TYR A 9 41.35 -10.32 -10.64
N ALA A 10 41.34 -9.41 -9.68
CA ALA A 10 41.13 -9.74 -8.27
C ALA A 10 39.75 -10.37 -8.02
N LEU A 11 38.69 -9.83 -8.63
CA LEU A 11 37.30 -10.33 -8.49
C LEU A 11 37.05 -11.68 -9.15
N GLN A 12 37.77 -11.99 -10.24
CA GLN A 12 37.61 -13.27 -10.95
C GLN A 12 38.38 -14.42 -10.28
N ASN A 13 39.50 -14.13 -9.63
CA ASN A 13 40.40 -15.16 -9.10
C ASN A 13 40.33 -15.32 -7.57
N TYR A 14 39.74 -14.38 -6.83
CA TYR A 14 39.72 -14.40 -5.37
C TYR A 14 38.35 -14.01 -4.78
N ALA A 15 38.00 -14.60 -3.64
CA ALA A 15 36.82 -14.23 -2.89
C ALA A 15 37.05 -12.92 -2.09
N MET A 16 36.41 -11.83 -2.52
CA MET A 16 36.59 -10.49 -1.93
C MET A 16 35.74 -10.30 -0.66
N ASN A 17 36.01 -11.11 0.37
CA ASN A 17 35.34 -10.99 1.68
C ASN A 17 36.37 -10.73 2.80
N VAL A 18 36.43 -9.47 3.23
CA VAL A 18 37.35 -9.01 4.28
C VAL A 18 37.10 -9.70 5.63
N LYS A 19 35.90 -10.22 5.88
CA LYS A 19 35.56 -10.92 7.13
C LYS A 19 35.91 -12.42 7.13
N ALA A 20 36.28 -12.99 5.98
CA ALA A 20 36.51 -14.42 5.80
C ALA A 20 37.98 -14.75 5.44
N ILE A 21 38.94 -13.95 5.93
CA ILE A 21 40.37 -14.16 5.66
C ILE A 21 40.89 -15.29 6.54
N HIS A 22 40.99 -16.50 5.98
CA HIS A 22 41.51 -17.66 6.70
C HIS A 22 42.85 -18.16 6.14
N THR A 23 43.14 -17.91 4.87
CA THR A 23 44.36 -18.38 4.21
C THR A 23 45.28 -17.23 3.74
N ALA A 24 46.54 -17.56 3.44
CA ALA A 24 47.50 -16.61 2.85
C ALA A 24 47.10 -16.17 1.43
N GLU A 25 46.39 -17.03 0.71
CA GLU A 25 45.85 -16.77 -0.62
C GLU A 25 44.71 -15.72 -0.57
N ASP A 26 43.80 -15.82 0.39
CA ASP A 26 42.74 -14.82 0.63
C ASP A 26 43.33 -13.44 0.91
N ARG A 27 44.39 -13.40 1.72
CA ARG A 27 45.10 -12.15 2.03
C ARG A 27 45.73 -11.54 0.78
N MET A 28 46.32 -12.36 -0.08
CA MET A 28 46.92 -11.91 -1.34
C MET A 28 45.86 -11.31 -2.28
N GLY A 29 44.72 -12.00 -2.47
CA GLY A 29 43.60 -11.50 -3.28
C GLY A 29 43.09 -10.12 -2.84
N ILE A 30 42.88 -9.95 -1.52
CA ILE A 30 42.43 -8.68 -0.94
C ILE A 30 43.47 -7.57 -1.13
N THR A 31 44.77 -7.85 -0.98
CA THR A 31 45.81 -6.84 -1.22
C THR A 31 45.86 -6.38 -2.67
N ILE A 32 45.72 -7.29 -3.64
CA ILE A 32 45.66 -6.94 -5.07
C ILE A 32 44.42 -6.07 -5.34
N GLY A 33 43.27 -6.45 -4.78
CA GLY A 33 42.05 -5.65 -4.88
C GLY A 33 42.18 -4.26 -4.25
N ALA A 34 42.83 -4.16 -3.09
CA ALA A 34 43.11 -2.89 -2.43
C ALA A 34 44.06 -1.99 -3.25
N ILE A 35 45.09 -2.56 -3.86
CA ILE A 35 46.00 -1.84 -4.77
C ILE A 35 45.23 -1.35 -6.01
N GLY A 36 44.40 -2.20 -6.60
CA GLY A 36 43.55 -1.83 -7.73
C GLY A 36 42.59 -0.67 -7.38
N ALA A 37 41.97 -0.72 -6.20
CA ALA A 37 41.11 0.36 -5.70
C ALA A 37 41.89 1.66 -5.45
N LEU A 38 43.07 1.59 -4.82
CA LEU A 38 43.93 2.76 -4.61
C LEU A 38 44.40 3.38 -5.92
N MET A 39 44.77 2.56 -6.90
CA MET A 39 45.12 3.03 -8.25
C MET A 39 43.94 3.71 -8.94
N LEU A 40 42.72 3.18 -8.79
CA LEU A 40 41.52 3.81 -9.34
C LEU A 40 41.26 5.16 -8.68
N LEU A 41 41.33 5.22 -7.34
CA LEU A 41 41.19 6.46 -6.59
C LEU A 41 42.23 7.50 -7.01
N ALA A 42 43.51 7.11 -7.10
CA ALA A 42 44.57 7.99 -7.55
C ALA A 42 44.33 8.49 -8.99
N ALA A 43 43.86 7.63 -9.89
CA ALA A 43 43.54 8.01 -11.26
C ALA A 43 42.35 8.99 -11.34
N LEU A 44 41.30 8.79 -10.52
CA LEU A 44 40.16 9.69 -10.44
C LEU A 44 40.55 11.05 -9.86
N VAL A 45 41.34 11.06 -8.79
CA VAL A 45 41.87 12.30 -8.17
C VAL A 45 42.77 13.03 -9.16
N TRP A 46 43.67 12.31 -9.84
CA TRP A 46 44.53 12.90 -10.87
C TRP A 46 43.73 13.46 -12.05
N SER A 47 42.71 12.73 -12.51
CA SER A 47 41.81 13.21 -13.57
C SER A 47 41.04 14.44 -13.14
N GLY A 48 40.48 14.46 -11.93
CA GLY A 48 39.78 15.62 -11.37
C GLY A 48 40.70 16.83 -11.22
N TRP A 49 41.91 16.62 -10.69
CA TRP A 49 42.93 17.67 -10.57
C TRP A 49 43.33 18.23 -11.93
N ARG A 50 43.51 17.35 -12.93
CA ARG A 50 43.84 17.74 -14.30
C ARG A 50 42.73 18.60 -14.91
N VAL A 51 41.47 18.17 -14.80
CA VAL A 51 40.30 18.90 -15.33
C VAL A 51 40.10 20.24 -14.60
N PHE A 52 40.49 20.34 -13.33
CA PHE A 52 40.48 21.57 -12.55
C PHE A 52 41.59 22.56 -12.97
N ARG A 53 42.82 22.09 -13.18
CA ARG A 53 44.00 22.94 -13.43
C ARG A 53 44.26 23.26 -14.90
N ILE A 54 43.92 22.37 -15.82
CA ILE A 54 44.25 22.52 -17.24
C ILE A 54 43.09 23.23 -17.96
N GLU A 55 43.43 24.31 -18.67
CA GLU A 55 42.53 25.06 -19.57
C GLU A 55 41.21 25.55 -18.95
N ASN A 56 41.09 25.57 -17.62
CA ASN A 56 39.84 25.86 -16.92
C ASN A 56 38.66 25.02 -17.42
N THR A 57 38.92 23.80 -17.92
CA THR A 57 37.88 22.95 -18.54
C THR A 57 36.73 22.69 -17.57
N LEU A 58 37.02 22.44 -16.29
CA LEU A 58 35.98 22.27 -15.27
C LEU A 58 35.09 23.51 -15.15
N HIS A 59 35.69 24.70 -15.08
CA HIS A 59 34.95 25.94 -14.96
C HIS A 59 34.08 26.19 -16.20
N GLY A 60 34.61 25.95 -17.40
CA GLY A 60 33.85 26.06 -18.65
C GLY A 60 32.65 25.11 -18.70
N VAL A 61 32.85 23.83 -18.38
CA VAL A 61 31.77 22.83 -18.37
C VAL A 61 30.73 23.13 -17.29
N LEU A 62 31.15 23.51 -16.08
CA LEU A 62 30.24 23.90 -15.00
C LEU A 62 29.42 25.14 -15.37
N LEU A 63 30.05 26.13 -16.00
CA LEU A 63 29.39 27.37 -16.40
C LEU A 63 28.39 27.15 -17.53
N GLU A 64 28.73 26.34 -18.54
CA GLU A 64 27.77 25.93 -19.58
C GLU A 64 26.62 25.10 -19.01
N THR A 65 26.91 24.12 -18.14
CA THR A 65 25.88 23.32 -17.46
C THR A 65 24.97 24.18 -16.60
N ALA A 66 25.54 25.14 -15.87
CA ALA A 66 24.77 26.09 -15.05
C ALA A 66 23.89 26.98 -15.93
N LYS A 67 24.41 27.53 -17.04
CA LYS A 67 23.62 28.33 -17.99
C LYS A 67 22.44 27.56 -18.55
N THR A 68 22.66 26.34 -19.07
CA THR A 68 21.57 25.53 -19.65
C THR A 68 20.54 25.16 -18.59
N THR A 69 21.01 24.79 -17.39
CA THR A 69 20.12 24.45 -16.26
C THR A 69 19.34 25.67 -15.78
N SER A 70 19.96 26.84 -15.65
CA SER A 70 19.29 28.10 -15.29
C SER A 70 18.24 28.50 -16.30
N LEU A 71 18.48 28.33 -17.61
CA LEU A 71 17.47 28.57 -18.64
C LEU A 71 16.22 27.70 -18.41
N VAL A 72 16.41 26.39 -18.18
CA VAL A 72 15.30 25.46 -17.89
C VAL A 72 14.57 25.87 -16.60
N PHE A 73 15.29 26.23 -15.53
CA PHE A 73 14.66 26.66 -14.28
C PHE A 73 13.87 27.96 -14.40
N ILE A 74 14.34 28.93 -15.19
CA ILE A 74 13.62 30.18 -15.44
C ILE A 74 12.30 29.88 -16.17
N ILE A 75 12.34 29.00 -17.17
CA ILE A 75 11.12 28.58 -17.90
C ILE A 75 10.15 27.85 -16.96
N LEU A 76 10.66 26.94 -16.12
CA LEU A 76 9.89 26.24 -15.10
C LEU A 76 9.21 27.21 -14.11
N LEU A 77 9.92 28.24 -13.65
CA LEU A 77 9.36 29.26 -12.76
C LEU A 77 8.23 30.03 -13.45
N GLY A 78 8.44 30.47 -14.70
CA GLY A 78 7.40 31.15 -15.49
C GLY A 78 6.17 30.27 -15.72
N ALA A 79 6.37 29.00 -16.06
CA ALA A 79 5.32 28.02 -16.26
C ALA A 79 4.54 27.73 -14.96
N ALA A 80 5.22 27.62 -13.82
CA ALA A 80 4.61 27.43 -12.52
C ALA A 80 3.77 28.66 -12.11
N MET A 81 4.28 29.88 -12.33
CA MET A 81 3.53 31.11 -12.11
C MET A 81 2.28 31.17 -12.99
N LEU A 82 2.39 30.86 -14.29
CA LEU A 82 1.26 30.82 -15.22
C LEU A 82 0.22 29.79 -14.77
N THR A 83 0.65 28.59 -14.39
CA THR A 83 -0.24 27.51 -13.94
C THR A 83 -0.97 27.90 -12.66
N ALA A 84 -0.26 28.49 -11.69
CA ALA A 84 -0.86 28.97 -10.45
C ALA A 84 -1.89 30.07 -10.71
N SER A 85 -1.56 31.07 -11.55
CA SER A 85 -2.50 32.12 -11.94
C SER A 85 -3.70 31.54 -12.70
N PHE A 86 -3.48 30.64 -13.66
CA PHE A 86 -4.56 29.99 -14.42
C PHE A 86 -5.53 29.25 -13.50
N ARG A 87 -5.03 28.50 -12.51
CA ARG A 87 -5.89 27.85 -11.50
C ARG A 87 -6.59 28.87 -10.61
N ALA A 88 -5.90 29.92 -10.17
CA ALA A 88 -6.50 30.97 -9.35
C ALA A 88 -7.67 31.69 -10.05
N PHE A 89 -7.62 31.82 -11.37
CA PHE A 89 -8.72 32.37 -12.18
C PHE A 89 -9.78 31.33 -12.59
N GLY A 90 -9.74 30.10 -12.06
CA GLY A 90 -10.73 29.05 -12.35
C GLY A 90 -10.52 28.33 -13.68
N GLY A 91 -9.32 28.39 -14.24
CA GLY A 91 -8.99 27.70 -15.49
C GLY A 91 -9.10 26.17 -15.39
N GLU A 92 -8.87 25.59 -14.21
CA GLU A 92 -9.08 24.16 -13.95
C GLU A 92 -10.56 23.78 -14.09
N ASP A 93 -11.48 24.58 -13.54
CA ASP A 93 -12.92 24.35 -13.68
C ASP A 93 -13.37 24.47 -15.13
N LEU A 94 -12.78 25.40 -15.90
CA LEU A 94 -13.06 25.52 -17.33
C LEU A 94 -12.70 24.24 -18.09
N VAL A 95 -11.48 23.72 -17.88
CA VAL A 95 -11.03 22.48 -18.53
C VAL A 95 -11.87 21.29 -18.07
N ARG A 96 -12.16 21.20 -16.76
CA ARG A 96 -13.01 20.16 -16.18
C ARG A 96 -14.41 20.17 -16.78
N ASN A 97 -15.05 21.34 -16.89
CA ASN A 97 -16.38 21.48 -17.46
C ASN A 97 -16.41 21.15 -18.95
N PHE A 98 -15.35 21.52 -19.69
CA PHE A 98 -15.19 21.14 -21.09
C PHE A 98 -15.02 19.63 -21.28
N LEU A 99 -14.16 18.99 -20.48
CA LEU A 99 -13.98 17.53 -20.53
C LEU A 99 -15.27 16.81 -20.12
N ASN A 100 -15.97 17.29 -19.09
CA ASN A 100 -17.20 16.68 -18.59
C ASN A 100 -18.43 16.90 -19.46
N SER A 101 -18.44 17.92 -20.33
CA SER A 101 -19.53 18.15 -21.28
C SER A 101 -19.44 17.24 -22.51
N MET A 102 -18.30 16.57 -22.72
CA MET A 102 -18.12 15.71 -23.88
C MET A 102 -18.84 14.37 -23.73
N PRO A 103 -19.53 13.91 -24.78
CA PRO A 103 -20.08 12.55 -24.81
C PRO A 103 -18.95 11.51 -24.90
N GLY A 104 -19.16 10.32 -24.32
CA GLY A 104 -18.24 9.18 -24.45
C GLY A 104 -17.41 8.80 -23.22
N GLY A 105 -17.66 9.45 -22.06
CA GLY A 105 -17.06 9.08 -20.77
C GLY A 105 -15.54 9.20 -20.72
N PHE A 106 -14.90 8.39 -19.87
CA PHE A 106 -13.45 8.41 -19.69
C PHE A 106 -12.65 8.26 -20.99
N TRP A 107 -13.01 7.32 -21.87
CA TRP A 107 -12.20 7.03 -23.05
C TRP A 107 -12.17 8.20 -24.03
N SER A 108 -13.29 8.91 -24.24
CA SER A 108 -13.31 10.09 -25.11
C SER A 108 -12.46 11.22 -24.52
N GLN A 109 -12.59 11.48 -23.22
CA GLN A 109 -11.74 12.45 -22.51
C GLN A 109 -10.26 12.09 -22.61
N PHE A 110 -9.92 10.82 -22.39
CA PHE A 110 -8.56 10.31 -22.44
C PHE A 110 -7.93 10.48 -23.84
N PHE A 111 -8.64 10.09 -24.91
CA PHE A 111 -8.12 10.25 -26.27
C PHE A 111 -7.89 11.71 -26.65
N ILE A 112 -8.79 12.60 -26.25
CA ILE A 112 -8.66 14.03 -26.53
C ILE A 112 -7.50 14.62 -25.75
N VAL A 113 -7.34 14.29 -24.47
CA VAL A 113 -6.20 14.73 -23.66
C VAL A 113 -4.89 14.19 -24.25
N MET A 114 -4.84 12.92 -24.67
CA MET A 114 -3.64 12.37 -25.32
C MET A 114 -3.34 13.07 -26.64
N LEU A 115 -4.35 13.38 -27.45
CA LEU A 115 -4.16 14.12 -28.70
C LEU A 115 -3.63 15.53 -28.45
N VAL A 116 -4.21 16.25 -27.47
CA VAL A 116 -3.75 17.60 -27.09
C VAL A 116 -2.31 17.55 -26.59
N ILE A 117 -1.96 16.61 -25.69
CA ILE A 117 -0.58 16.44 -25.21
C ILE A 117 0.37 16.10 -26.34
N PHE A 118 -0.04 15.25 -27.29
CA PHE A 118 0.75 14.89 -28.45
C PHE A 118 1.05 16.11 -29.34
N VAL A 119 0.06 16.96 -29.59
CA VAL A 119 0.26 18.19 -30.38
C VAL A 119 1.09 19.22 -29.61
N LEU A 120 0.86 19.38 -28.31
CA LEU A 120 1.64 20.30 -27.46
C LEU A 120 3.11 19.89 -27.39
N GLY A 121 3.39 18.58 -27.34
CA GLY A 121 4.75 18.06 -27.28
C GLY A 121 5.58 18.30 -28.56
N PHE A 122 4.99 18.83 -29.63
CA PHE A 122 5.77 19.32 -30.77
C PHE A 122 6.46 20.65 -30.43
N PHE A 123 5.89 21.46 -29.55
CA PHE A 123 6.38 22.82 -29.27
C PHE A 123 7.00 22.95 -27.88
N LEU A 124 6.49 22.18 -26.92
CA LEU A 124 6.88 22.27 -25.51
C LEU A 124 7.76 21.09 -25.10
N ASP A 125 8.65 21.32 -24.14
CA ASP A 125 9.45 20.27 -23.51
C ASP A 125 8.59 19.37 -22.59
N PHE A 126 9.00 18.13 -22.38
CA PHE A 126 8.31 17.17 -21.51
C PHE A 126 8.22 17.69 -20.08
N ILE A 127 9.25 18.42 -19.64
CA ILE A 127 9.30 19.03 -18.31
C ILE A 127 8.16 20.04 -18.17
N GLU A 128 7.94 20.88 -19.17
CA GLU A 128 6.88 21.90 -19.16
C GLU A 128 5.49 21.26 -19.15
N ILE A 129 5.26 20.28 -20.02
CA ILE A 129 3.99 19.54 -20.06
C ILE A 129 3.72 18.84 -18.72
N SER A 130 4.75 18.25 -18.13
CA SER A 130 4.63 17.53 -16.85
C SER A 130 4.30 18.45 -15.67
N VAL A 131 4.77 19.70 -15.70
CA VAL A 131 4.52 20.69 -14.62
C VAL A 131 3.20 21.44 -14.83
N VAL A 132 2.84 21.75 -16.08
CA VAL A 132 1.65 22.55 -16.41
C VAL A 132 0.43 21.68 -16.66
N VAL A 133 0.50 20.79 -17.66
CA VAL A 133 -0.66 20.09 -18.21
C VAL A 133 -1.07 18.91 -17.34
N VAL A 134 -0.11 18.04 -16.98
CA VAL A 134 -0.38 16.80 -16.24
C VAL A 134 -1.16 17.05 -14.94
N PRO A 135 -0.80 18.01 -14.08
CA PRO A 135 -1.52 18.21 -12.83
C PRO A 135 -2.92 18.82 -13.01
N ILE A 136 -3.23 19.40 -14.19
CA ILE A 136 -4.58 19.87 -14.52
C ILE A 136 -5.43 18.70 -15.03
N VAL A 137 -4.91 17.90 -15.95
CA VAL A 137 -5.69 16.85 -16.62
C VAL A 137 -5.79 15.55 -15.80
N ALA A 138 -4.76 15.19 -15.04
CA ALA A 138 -4.72 13.93 -14.32
C ALA A 138 -5.79 13.80 -13.23
N PRO A 139 -6.04 14.81 -12.37
CA PRO A 139 -7.13 14.75 -11.40
C PRO A 139 -8.51 14.60 -12.06
N ILE A 140 -8.71 15.24 -13.22
CA ILE A 140 -9.97 15.17 -13.96
C ILE A 140 -10.18 13.74 -14.49
N LEU A 141 -9.17 13.15 -15.13
CA LEU A 141 -9.24 11.80 -15.68
C LEU A 141 -9.35 10.71 -14.60
N LEU A 142 -8.69 10.91 -13.45
CA LEU A 142 -8.75 9.97 -12.32
C LEU A 142 -10.00 10.14 -11.45
N SER A 143 -10.80 11.18 -11.68
CA SER A 143 -12.05 11.41 -10.95
C SER A 143 -13.20 10.53 -11.43
N ASP A 144 -13.09 9.89 -12.60
CA ASP A 144 -14.07 8.94 -13.11
C ASP A 144 -13.73 7.51 -12.65
N PRO A 145 -14.42 6.97 -11.62
CA PRO A 145 -14.16 5.62 -11.12
C PRO A 145 -14.58 4.52 -12.10
N GLY A 146 -15.36 4.84 -13.16
CA GLY A 146 -15.82 3.84 -14.14
C GLY A 146 -14.72 3.36 -15.10
N ALA A 147 -13.62 4.12 -15.20
CA ALA A 147 -12.52 3.81 -16.11
C ALA A 147 -11.64 2.65 -15.64
N ASN A 148 -11.63 2.37 -14.34
CA ASN A 148 -10.76 1.37 -13.73
C ASN A 148 -9.28 1.50 -14.16
N ILE A 149 -8.72 2.71 -14.08
CA ILE A 149 -7.31 3.00 -14.39
C ILE A 149 -6.54 3.52 -13.18
N THR A 150 -5.25 3.17 -13.10
CA THR A 150 -4.35 3.65 -12.04
C THR A 150 -3.65 4.93 -12.46
N ALA A 151 -3.26 5.77 -11.48
CA ALA A 151 -2.43 6.94 -11.75
C ALA A 151 -1.09 6.58 -12.41
N VAL A 152 -0.53 5.41 -12.06
CA VAL A 152 0.71 4.90 -12.66
C VAL A 152 0.49 4.58 -14.14
N TRP A 153 -0.60 3.89 -14.48
CA TRP A 153 -0.95 3.63 -15.88
C TRP A 153 -1.12 4.91 -16.67
N LEU A 154 -1.86 5.90 -16.13
CA LEU A 154 -2.04 7.19 -16.80
C LEU A 154 -0.71 7.92 -17.02
N GLY A 155 0.18 7.92 -16.02
CA GLY A 155 1.52 8.50 -16.13
C GLY A 155 2.38 7.82 -17.19
N VAL A 156 2.33 6.48 -17.29
CA VAL A 156 3.04 5.74 -18.34
C VAL A 156 2.47 6.03 -19.72
N MET A 157 1.14 6.10 -19.87
CA MET A 157 0.52 6.46 -21.15
C MET A 157 0.92 7.87 -21.60
N ILE A 158 0.89 8.85 -20.69
CA ILE A 158 1.35 10.21 -20.97
C ILE A 158 2.84 10.21 -21.33
N GLY A 159 3.67 9.48 -20.59
CA GLY A 159 5.11 9.37 -20.86
C GLY A 159 5.43 8.78 -22.24
N LEU A 160 4.77 7.67 -22.61
CA LEU A 160 4.92 7.06 -23.93
C LEU A 160 4.45 8.00 -25.05
N ASN A 161 3.35 8.74 -24.81
CA ASN A 161 2.81 9.70 -25.76
C ASN A 161 3.77 10.90 -25.97
N ILE A 162 4.31 11.49 -24.90
CA ILE A 162 5.29 12.58 -24.97
C ILE A 162 6.57 12.12 -25.68
N GLN A 163 7.04 10.90 -25.41
CA GLN A 163 8.19 10.32 -26.10
C GLN A 163 7.95 10.18 -27.61
N THR A 164 6.73 9.79 -28.02
CA THR A 164 6.33 9.74 -29.44
C THR A 164 6.37 11.13 -30.07
N SER A 165 5.86 12.13 -29.34
CA SER A 165 5.83 13.52 -29.79
C SER A 165 7.23 14.08 -30.05
N PHE A 166 8.20 13.75 -29.20
CA PHE A 166 9.61 14.17 -29.35
C PHE A 166 10.31 13.63 -30.59
N LEU A 167 9.78 12.55 -31.19
CA LEU A 167 10.27 11.97 -32.44
C LEU A 167 9.55 12.52 -33.68
N THR A 168 8.43 13.23 -33.50
CA THR A 168 7.55 13.61 -34.62
C THR A 168 7.91 15.01 -35.15
N PRO A 169 8.11 15.20 -36.46
CA PRO A 169 8.26 16.53 -37.06
C PRO A 169 7.02 17.40 -36.79
N PRO A 170 7.13 18.74 -36.65
CA PRO A 170 8.14 19.62 -37.24
C PRO A 170 9.37 19.96 -36.37
N PHE A 171 9.31 19.72 -35.05
CA PHE A 171 10.33 20.20 -34.11
C PHE A 171 11.10 19.08 -33.37
N GLY A 172 10.73 17.80 -33.59
CA GLY A 172 11.25 16.65 -32.85
C GLY A 172 12.72 16.76 -32.42
N PHE A 173 12.95 17.15 -31.15
CA PHE A 173 14.25 17.56 -30.64
C PHE A 173 15.33 16.50 -30.87
N ALA A 174 14.96 15.22 -30.76
CA ALA A 174 15.83 14.10 -31.05
C ALA A 174 16.34 14.09 -32.51
N LEU A 175 15.50 14.49 -33.47
CA LEU A 175 15.88 14.59 -34.88
C LEU A 175 16.84 15.76 -35.13
N PHE A 176 16.69 16.87 -34.42
CA PHE A 176 17.64 17.99 -34.49
C PHE A 176 18.98 17.66 -33.85
N TYR A 177 18.99 16.95 -32.72
CA TYR A 177 20.23 16.44 -32.14
C TYR A 177 20.92 15.47 -33.10
N LEU A 178 20.17 14.56 -33.72
CA LEU A 178 20.71 13.67 -34.75
C LEU A 178 21.26 14.45 -35.94
N ARG A 179 20.57 15.50 -36.40
CA ARG A 179 21.06 16.38 -37.48
C ARG A 179 22.39 17.04 -37.11
N GLY A 180 22.60 17.41 -35.84
CA GLY A 180 23.82 18.05 -35.35
C GLY A 180 25.07 17.17 -35.47
N VAL A 181 24.90 15.85 -35.38
CA VAL A 181 25.99 14.86 -35.52
C VAL A 181 26.01 14.15 -36.88
N ALA A 182 24.92 14.24 -37.65
CA ALA A 182 24.81 13.56 -38.94
C ALA A 182 25.66 14.21 -40.04
N PRO A 183 26.40 13.41 -40.83
CA PRO A 183 27.18 13.93 -41.96
C PRO A 183 26.26 14.57 -43.00
N ALA A 184 26.77 15.60 -43.70
CA ALA A 184 26.00 16.43 -44.63
C ALA A 184 25.33 15.67 -45.80
N VAL A 185 25.77 14.43 -46.06
CA VAL A 185 25.16 13.52 -47.04
C VAL A 185 23.74 13.09 -46.65
N VAL A 186 23.43 13.04 -45.35
CA VAL A 186 22.11 12.64 -44.84
C VAL A 186 21.19 13.85 -44.83
N LYS A 187 20.21 13.85 -45.74
CA LYS A 187 19.22 14.94 -45.83
C LYS A 187 18.20 14.83 -44.69
N THR A 188 17.71 15.96 -44.20
CA THR A 188 16.66 16.01 -43.15
C THR A 188 15.44 15.16 -43.48
N VAL A 189 15.02 15.17 -44.75
CA VAL A 189 13.89 14.36 -45.24
C VAL A 189 14.15 12.85 -45.09
N GLN A 190 15.39 12.40 -45.23
CA GLN A 190 15.74 10.99 -45.04
C GLN A 190 15.64 10.59 -43.56
N MET A 191 16.04 11.49 -42.65
CA MET A 191 15.86 11.28 -41.21
C MET A 191 14.37 11.25 -40.83
N TYR A 192 13.57 12.15 -41.40
CA TYR A 192 12.12 12.17 -41.17
C TYR A 192 11.44 10.90 -41.67
N ARG A 193 11.85 10.38 -42.84
CA ARG A 193 11.34 9.08 -43.31
C ARG A 193 11.77 7.92 -42.43
N GLY A 194 13.01 7.94 -41.94
CA GLY A 194 13.52 6.89 -41.05
C GLY A 194 12.79 6.83 -39.71
N VAL A 195 12.40 7.98 -39.15
CA VAL A 195 11.74 8.04 -37.83
C VAL A 195 10.30 7.55 -37.86
N ILE A 196 9.63 7.55 -39.02
CA ILE A 196 8.24 7.05 -39.14
C ILE A 196 8.13 5.60 -38.66
N ALA A 197 9.13 4.76 -38.93
CA ALA A 197 9.14 3.38 -38.43
C ALA A 197 9.16 3.32 -36.89
N PHE A 198 9.92 4.20 -36.24
CA PHE A 198 9.98 4.29 -34.78
C PHE A 198 8.70 4.87 -34.20
N ILE A 199 8.10 5.87 -34.84
CA ILE A 199 6.79 6.42 -34.44
C ILE A 199 5.72 5.32 -34.51
N LEU A 200 5.68 4.53 -35.57
CA LEU A 200 4.73 3.42 -35.70
C LEU A 200 4.94 2.37 -34.59
N LEU A 201 6.18 1.97 -34.30
CA LEU A 201 6.47 1.06 -33.18
C LEU A 201 6.02 1.64 -31.84
N GLN A 202 6.21 2.94 -31.62
CA GLN A 202 5.79 3.61 -30.40
C GLN A 202 4.26 3.71 -30.28
N LEU A 203 3.54 3.95 -31.38
CA LEU A 203 2.08 3.92 -31.42
C LEU A 203 1.53 2.51 -31.16
N ILE A 204 2.20 1.46 -31.69
CA ILE A 204 1.87 0.07 -31.38
C ILE A 204 2.06 -0.20 -29.88
N ALA A 205 3.20 0.23 -29.31
CA ALA A 205 3.46 0.09 -27.88
C ALA A 205 2.40 0.81 -27.03
N LEU A 206 2.00 2.03 -27.43
CA LEU A 206 0.92 2.79 -26.79
C LEU A 206 -0.42 2.03 -26.85
N GLY A 207 -0.74 1.39 -27.98
CA GLY A 207 -1.93 0.56 -28.13
C GLY A 207 -1.91 -0.71 -27.26
N ILE A 208 -0.76 -1.38 -27.16
CA ILE A 208 -0.60 -2.57 -26.32
C ILE A 208 -0.73 -2.20 -24.83
N VAL A 209 -0.03 -1.16 -24.38
CA VAL A 209 -0.10 -0.69 -22.98
C VAL A 209 -1.48 -0.14 -22.65
N GLY A 210 -2.11 0.51 -23.63
CA GLY A 210 -3.46 1.06 -23.52
C GLY A 210 -4.53 -0.02 -23.33
N SER A 211 -4.40 -1.14 -24.03
CA SER A 211 -5.35 -2.27 -23.97
C SER A 211 -5.08 -3.24 -22.81
N TYR A 212 -3.86 -3.30 -22.29
CA TYR A 212 -3.47 -4.21 -21.20
C TYR A 212 -2.81 -3.48 -20.01
N PRO A 213 -3.60 -2.79 -19.15
CA PRO A 213 -3.10 -2.09 -17.96
C PRO A 213 -2.26 -2.90 -16.97
N PRO A 214 -2.51 -4.22 -16.75
CA PRO A 214 -1.72 -5.02 -15.83
C PRO A 214 -0.22 -5.03 -16.14
N LEU A 215 0.18 -4.83 -17.41
CA LEU A 215 1.58 -4.73 -17.80
C LEU A 215 2.33 -3.63 -17.06
N VAL A 216 1.65 -2.51 -16.81
CA VAL A 216 2.22 -1.35 -16.11
C VAL A 216 2.17 -1.53 -14.60
N ASN A 217 1.09 -2.11 -14.08
CA ASN A 217 0.87 -2.21 -12.64
C ASN A 217 1.65 -3.35 -11.99
N TYR A 218 1.96 -4.41 -12.73
CA TYR A 218 2.58 -5.62 -12.19
C TYR A 218 3.96 -5.35 -11.58
N LEU A 219 4.84 -4.65 -12.29
CA LEU A 219 6.22 -4.43 -11.83
C LEU A 219 6.27 -3.57 -10.55
N PRO A 220 5.57 -2.42 -10.44
CA PRO A 220 5.47 -1.67 -9.19
C PRO A 220 4.93 -2.50 -8.01
N LYS A 221 3.88 -3.30 -8.23
CA LYS A 221 3.32 -4.18 -7.18
C LYS A 221 4.31 -5.26 -6.76
N ARG A 222 5.00 -5.88 -7.72
CA ARG A 222 6.05 -6.88 -7.46
C ARG A 222 7.20 -6.29 -6.64
N VAL A 223 7.68 -5.11 -7.00
CA VAL A 223 8.74 -4.42 -6.24
C VAL A 223 8.25 -4.08 -4.83
N SER A 224 7.01 -3.60 -4.70
CA SER A 224 6.42 -3.27 -3.39
C SER A 224 6.29 -4.49 -2.48
N PHE A 225 5.74 -5.61 -2.97
CA PHE A 225 5.51 -6.81 -2.16
C PHE A 225 6.77 -7.62 -1.85
N LEU A 226 7.83 -7.48 -2.66
CA LEU A 226 9.14 -8.11 -2.40
C LEU A 226 10.09 -7.20 -1.61
N SER A 227 9.71 -5.95 -1.34
CA SER A 227 10.55 -5.02 -0.58
C SER A 227 10.59 -5.34 0.91
N GLU A 228 11.62 -4.87 1.60
CA GLU A 228 11.73 -4.99 3.07
C GLU A 228 10.62 -4.23 3.80
N ASN A 229 10.08 -3.19 3.16
CA ASN A 229 8.97 -2.37 3.65
C ASN A 229 7.62 -2.79 3.02
N ALA A 230 7.46 -4.08 2.69
CA ALA A 230 6.23 -4.59 2.10
C ALA A 230 5.02 -4.31 3.03
N PRO A 231 3.86 -3.97 2.46
CA PRO A 231 2.66 -3.76 3.26
C PRO A 231 2.25 -5.07 3.94
N PRO A 232 1.75 -5.02 5.20
CA PRO A 232 1.41 -6.22 5.92
C PRO A 232 0.23 -6.95 5.27
N PRO A 233 0.19 -8.29 5.31
CA PRO A 233 -0.91 -9.11 4.76
C PRO A 233 -2.30 -8.74 5.28
N ARG A 234 -2.41 -8.14 6.48
CA ARG A 234 -3.67 -7.70 7.10
C ARG A 234 -4.30 -6.44 6.46
N ASN A 235 -3.61 -5.78 5.53
CA ASN A 235 -4.10 -4.54 4.93
C ASN A 235 -5.42 -4.77 4.15
N PRO A 236 -6.48 -3.96 4.40
CA PRO A 236 -7.81 -4.15 3.80
C PRO A 236 -7.84 -4.17 2.28
N LYS A 237 -6.96 -3.43 1.61
CA LYS A 237 -6.98 -3.28 0.15
C LYS A 237 -6.65 -4.57 -0.60
N MET A 238 -5.91 -5.47 0.04
CA MET A 238 -5.39 -6.70 -0.57
C MET A 238 -6.18 -7.96 -0.20
N GLN A 239 -7.18 -7.83 0.67
CA GLN A 239 -7.84 -9.01 1.26
C GLN A 239 -8.54 -9.89 0.25
N LEU A 240 -9.08 -9.31 -0.82
CA LEU A 240 -9.79 -10.05 -1.87
C LEU A 240 -8.84 -10.95 -2.66
N CYS A 241 -7.68 -10.41 -3.04
CA CYS A 241 -6.62 -11.21 -3.67
C CYS A 241 -6.08 -12.25 -2.71
N LEU A 242 -5.86 -11.88 -1.43
CA LEU A 242 -5.38 -12.84 -0.43
C LEU A 242 -6.36 -13.99 -0.22
N GLU A 243 -7.66 -13.70 -0.15
CA GLU A 243 -8.73 -14.70 -0.06
C GLU A 243 -8.73 -15.63 -1.27
N ALA A 244 -8.61 -15.08 -2.49
CA ALA A 244 -8.51 -15.88 -3.71
C ALA A 244 -7.26 -16.79 -3.72
N TYR A 245 -6.10 -16.29 -3.30
CA TYR A 245 -4.90 -17.11 -3.11
C TYR A 245 -5.16 -18.24 -2.11
N THR A 246 -5.73 -17.92 -0.95
CA THR A 246 -6.03 -18.91 0.09
C THR A 246 -7.01 -19.97 -0.43
N GLY A 247 -8.03 -19.58 -1.19
CA GLY A 247 -8.96 -20.50 -1.83
C GLY A 247 -8.27 -21.46 -2.81
N GLU A 248 -7.38 -20.94 -3.67
CA GLU A 248 -6.60 -21.76 -4.60
C GLU A 248 -5.71 -22.77 -3.86
N GLN A 249 -5.02 -22.33 -2.80
CA GLN A 249 -4.16 -23.21 -2.01
C GLN A 249 -4.95 -24.29 -1.24
N LEU A 250 -6.11 -23.94 -0.68
CA LEU A 250 -6.98 -24.89 0.03
C LEU A 250 -7.64 -25.91 -0.90
N ALA A 251 -7.84 -25.55 -2.17
CA ALA A 251 -8.31 -26.47 -3.20
C ALA A 251 -7.19 -27.41 -3.67
N ALA A 252 -5.94 -26.92 -3.74
CA ALA A 252 -4.79 -27.68 -4.20
C ALA A 252 -4.24 -28.65 -3.14
N ASP A 253 -4.25 -28.27 -1.86
CA ASP A 253 -3.66 -29.05 -0.77
C ASP A 253 -4.61 -29.20 0.43
N ALA A 254 -4.70 -30.42 0.96
CA ALA A 254 -5.48 -30.76 2.15
C ALA A 254 -4.71 -30.54 3.46
N ALA A 255 -3.43 -30.15 3.42
CA ALA A 255 -2.58 -29.98 4.61
C ALA A 255 -3.23 -29.10 5.69
N THR A 256 -3.80 -27.95 5.32
CA THR A 256 -4.50 -27.06 6.27
C THR A 256 -5.69 -27.76 6.93
N ARG A 257 -6.51 -28.46 6.15
CA ARG A 257 -7.68 -29.21 6.65
C ARG A 257 -7.26 -30.30 7.63
N ASN A 258 -6.23 -31.06 7.26
CA ASN A 258 -5.68 -32.12 8.10
C ASN A 258 -5.10 -31.56 9.41
N ALA A 259 -4.41 -30.42 9.36
CA ALA A 259 -3.86 -29.76 10.54
C ALA A 259 -4.95 -29.28 11.49
N VAL A 260 -6.03 -28.68 10.96
CA VAL A 260 -7.20 -28.26 11.76
C VAL A 260 -7.87 -29.48 12.42
N GLU A 261 -8.11 -30.56 11.67
CA GLU A 261 -8.72 -31.77 12.22
C GLU A 261 -7.85 -32.45 13.28
N ALA A 262 -6.53 -32.49 13.08
CA ALA A 262 -5.59 -33.05 14.04
C ALA A 262 -5.58 -32.24 15.34
N ALA A 263 -5.58 -30.90 15.24
CA ALA A 263 -5.58 -30.01 16.40
C ALA A 263 -6.86 -30.13 17.24
N GLN A 264 -8.02 -30.29 16.59
CA GLN A 264 -9.29 -30.50 17.28
C GLN A 264 -9.35 -31.80 18.10
N ARG A 265 -8.46 -32.77 17.81
CA ARG A 265 -8.35 -34.04 18.55
C ARG A 265 -7.23 -34.03 19.59
N LEU A 266 -6.53 -32.90 19.76
CA LEU A 266 -5.42 -32.79 20.69
C LEU A 266 -5.92 -32.93 22.14
N ASP A 267 -5.19 -33.70 22.95
CA ASP A 267 -5.49 -33.81 24.37
C ASP A 267 -4.97 -32.57 25.12
N LEU A 268 -5.90 -31.82 25.71
CA LEU A 268 -5.63 -30.58 26.43
C LEU A 268 -5.83 -30.73 27.95
N SER A 269 -5.98 -31.95 28.47
CA SER A 269 -6.24 -32.17 29.90
C SER A 269 -5.11 -31.71 30.82
N ALA A 270 -3.92 -31.48 30.26
CA ALA A 270 -2.75 -30.97 30.98
C ALA A 270 -2.79 -29.46 31.25
N LEU A 271 -3.74 -28.73 30.65
CA LEU A 271 -3.86 -27.28 30.73
C LEU A 271 -4.94 -26.86 31.75
N PRO A 272 -4.83 -25.64 32.30
CA PRO A 272 -5.95 -24.97 32.97
C PRO A 272 -7.16 -24.82 32.02
N ASP A 273 -8.37 -24.89 32.58
CA ASP A 273 -9.62 -24.84 31.80
C ASP A 273 -9.69 -23.62 30.86
N ASP A 274 -9.33 -22.43 31.36
CA ASP A 274 -9.34 -21.19 30.56
C ASP A 274 -8.43 -21.29 29.31
N LEU A 275 -7.22 -21.83 29.46
CA LEU A 275 -6.27 -21.99 28.34
C LEU A 275 -6.68 -23.12 27.39
N ALA A 276 -7.27 -24.18 27.93
CA ALA A 276 -7.78 -25.28 27.12
C ALA A 276 -8.97 -24.81 26.27
N ASP A 277 -9.86 -23.98 26.82
CA ASP A 277 -11.01 -23.41 26.12
C ASP A 277 -10.57 -22.41 25.04
N ASP A 278 -9.61 -21.52 25.34
CA ASP A 278 -9.04 -20.60 24.35
C ASP A 278 -8.42 -21.35 23.15
N LEU A 279 -7.71 -22.45 23.40
CA LEU A 279 -7.14 -23.30 22.33
C LEU A 279 -8.24 -24.03 21.54
N ARG A 280 -9.25 -24.58 22.21
CA ARG A 280 -10.39 -25.24 21.55
C ARG A 280 -11.13 -24.26 20.65
N ASP A 281 -11.37 -23.04 21.12
CA ASP A 281 -12.03 -21.99 20.36
C ASP A 281 -11.18 -21.56 19.16
N GLY A 282 -9.86 -21.47 19.31
CA GLY A 282 -8.92 -21.25 18.21
C GLY A 282 -9.00 -22.35 17.14
N PHE A 283 -8.90 -23.62 17.54
CA PHE A 283 -8.98 -24.75 16.60
C PHE A 283 -10.35 -24.89 15.95
N ALA A 284 -11.44 -24.60 16.68
CA ALA A 284 -12.79 -24.56 16.14
C ALA A 284 -12.94 -23.42 15.13
N SER A 285 -12.34 -22.26 15.39
CA SER A 285 -12.32 -21.12 14.47
C SER A 285 -11.58 -21.43 13.17
N GLY A 286 -10.54 -22.25 13.22
CA GLY A 286 -9.88 -22.78 12.01
C GLY A 286 -10.84 -23.55 11.10
N GLY A 287 -11.66 -24.44 11.68
CA GLY A 287 -12.68 -25.17 10.93
C GLY A 287 -13.79 -24.25 10.38
N LYS A 288 -14.23 -23.28 11.19
CA LYS A 288 -15.22 -22.27 10.77
C LYS A 288 -14.69 -21.41 9.63
N ALA A 289 -13.42 -21.00 9.67
CA ALA A 289 -12.80 -20.17 8.63
C ALA A 289 -12.83 -20.85 7.27
N LEU A 290 -12.58 -22.16 7.20
CA LEU A 290 -12.66 -22.92 5.96
C LEU A 290 -14.07 -22.89 5.34
N ALA A 291 -15.10 -23.15 6.15
CA ALA A 291 -16.49 -23.09 5.67
C ALA A 291 -16.94 -21.67 5.30
N LEU A 292 -16.55 -20.68 6.09
CA LEU A 292 -16.91 -19.27 5.85
C LEU A 292 -16.21 -18.69 4.61
N LEU A 293 -15.07 -19.24 4.20
CA LEU A 293 -14.42 -18.85 2.95
C LEU A 293 -15.26 -19.29 1.74
N ASP A 294 -15.78 -20.53 1.75
CA ASP A 294 -16.67 -21.03 0.71
C ASP A 294 -17.97 -20.21 0.66
N GLU A 295 -18.55 -19.86 1.82
CA GLU A 295 -19.70 -18.95 1.90
C GLU A 295 -19.39 -17.56 1.31
N ALA A 296 -18.19 -17.04 1.54
CA ALA A 296 -17.76 -15.75 1.00
C ALA A 296 -17.62 -15.77 -0.53
N PHE A 297 -17.11 -16.87 -1.11
CA PHE A 297 -17.06 -17.04 -2.56
C PHE A 297 -18.45 -17.23 -3.16
N ALA A 298 -19.32 -18.03 -2.54
CA ALA A 298 -20.70 -18.17 -2.99
C ALA A 298 -21.46 -16.83 -2.97
N ALA A 299 -21.21 -15.97 -1.96
CA ALA A 299 -21.79 -14.63 -1.90
C ALA A 299 -21.21 -13.70 -2.98
N GLN A 300 -19.93 -13.83 -3.32
CA GLN A 300 -19.31 -13.12 -4.45
C GLN A 300 -19.95 -13.53 -5.78
N ASP A 301 -20.11 -14.84 -6.02
CA ASP A 301 -20.72 -15.36 -7.24
C ASP A 301 -22.16 -14.84 -7.42
N ALA A 302 -22.90 -14.69 -6.33
CA ALA A 302 -24.25 -14.10 -6.35
C ALA A 302 -24.24 -12.62 -6.78
N VAL A 303 -23.26 -11.84 -6.31
CA VAL A 303 -23.08 -10.43 -6.73
C VAL A 303 -22.69 -10.36 -8.21
N GLU A 304 -21.74 -11.20 -8.64
CA GLU A 304 -21.27 -11.25 -10.03
C GLU A 304 -22.37 -11.70 -10.99
N ALA A 305 -23.24 -12.64 -10.58
CA ALA A 305 -24.39 -13.06 -11.37
C ALA A 305 -25.44 -11.95 -11.53
N ALA A 306 -25.63 -11.10 -10.52
CA ALA A 306 -26.58 -9.98 -10.57
C ALA A 306 -26.03 -8.75 -11.32
N ALA A 307 -24.71 -8.59 -11.40
CA ALA A 307 -24.04 -7.43 -11.98
C ALA A 307 -24.45 -7.08 -13.43
N PRO A 308 -24.57 -8.03 -14.39
CA PRO A 308 -24.93 -7.71 -15.77
C PRO A 308 -26.31 -7.06 -15.93
N GLY A 309 -27.28 -7.44 -15.09
CA GLY A 309 -28.63 -6.85 -15.11
C GLY A 309 -28.70 -5.50 -14.39
N TYR A 310 -27.91 -5.31 -13.34
CA TYR A 310 -27.89 -4.08 -12.55
C TYR A 310 -27.08 -2.94 -13.20
N ARG A 311 -25.97 -3.27 -13.89
CA ARG A 311 -25.04 -2.27 -14.45
C ARG A 311 -25.70 -1.26 -15.43
N PRO A 312 -26.55 -1.66 -16.38
CA PRO A 312 -27.20 -0.72 -17.30
C PRO A 312 -28.14 0.26 -16.55
N LEU A 313 -28.94 -0.26 -15.61
CA LEU A 313 -29.84 0.54 -14.78
C LEU A 313 -29.07 1.55 -13.94
N LEU A 314 -27.98 1.12 -13.31
CA LEU A 314 -27.10 2.00 -12.55
C LEU A 314 -26.50 3.10 -13.46
N ALA A 315 -25.99 2.76 -14.64
CA ALA A 315 -25.39 3.73 -15.54
C ALA A 315 -26.40 4.79 -16.01
N GLU A 316 -27.64 4.38 -16.32
CA GLU A 316 -28.72 5.28 -16.71
C GLU A 316 -29.10 6.23 -15.56
N VAL A 317 -29.38 5.67 -14.37
CA VAL A 317 -29.77 6.46 -13.19
C VAL A 317 -28.65 7.40 -12.76
N ARG A 318 -27.40 6.94 -12.73
CA ARG A 318 -26.25 7.80 -12.42
C ARG A 318 -26.06 8.91 -13.46
N GLY A 319 -26.34 8.62 -14.73
CA GLY A 319 -26.36 9.62 -15.80
C GLY A 319 -27.39 10.73 -15.52
N LEU A 320 -28.62 10.35 -15.17
CA LEU A 320 -29.71 11.27 -14.82
C LEU A 320 -29.39 12.06 -13.53
N GLU A 321 -28.92 11.38 -12.48
CA GLU A 321 -28.51 12.02 -11.22
C GLU A 321 -27.39 13.04 -11.42
N LYS A 322 -26.41 12.73 -12.28
CA LYS A 322 -25.32 13.68 -12.61
C LYS A 322 -25.86 14.95 -13.26
N GLN A 323 -26.86 14.82 -14.15
CA GLN A 323 -27.51 15.97 -14.79
C GLN A 323 -28.33 16.76 -13.77
N ILE A 324 -29.12 16.07 -12.94
CA ILE A 324 -29.92 16.68 -11.86
C ILE A 324 -29.02 17.47 -10.91
N ARG A 325 -27.91 16.88 -10.42
CA ARG A 325 -26.96 17.56 -9.53
C ARG A 325 -26.37 18.83 -10.16
N ARG A 326 -26.04 18.79 -11.46
CA ARG A 326 -25.54 19.97 -12.17
C ARG A 326 -26.57 21.10 -12.23
N LEU A 327 -27.82 20.77 -12.53
CA LEU A 327 -28.91 21.76 -12.57
C LEU A 327 -29.24 22.28 -11.17
N ASP A 328 -29.20 21.41 -10.14
CA ASP A 328 -29.38 21.78 -8.74
C ASP A 328 -28.28 22.76 -8.27
N ASP A 329 -27.03 22.53 -8.64
CA ASP A 329 -25.91 23.43 -8.33
C ASP A 329 -26.07 24.80 -9.01
N GLU A 330 -26.51 24.83 -10.27
CA GLU A 330 -26.83 26.07 -11.01
C GLU A 330 -28.00 26.80 -10.33
N ALA A 331 -29.09 26.10 -10.03
CA ALA A 331 -30.27 26.64 -9.35
C ALA A 331 -29.91 27.18 -7.96
N ALA A 332 -29.09 26.47 -7.19
CA ALA A 332 -28.61 26.91 -5.88
C ALA A 332 -27.79 28.21 -5.99
N THR A 333 -26.93 28.32 -7.00
CA THR A 333 -26.14 29.52 -7.28
C THR A 333 -27.03 30.72 -7.62
N LEU A 334 -28.04 30.50 -8.47
CA LEU A 334 -29.01 31.53 -8.84
C LEU A 334 -29.89 31.95 -7.64
N ARG A 335 -30.34 30.99 -6.81
CA ARG A 335 -31.09 31.28 -5.57
C ARG A 335 -30.25 32.12 -4.60
N LYS A 336 -28.95 31.81 -4.47
CA LYS A 336 -28.03 32.63 -3.68
C LYS A 336 -27.92 34.05 -4.23
N ARG A 337 -27.78 34.20 -5.56
CA ARG A 337 -27.74 35.52 -6.21
C ARG A 337 -29.04 36.30 -6.00
N LEU A 338 -30.18 35.65 -6.15
CA LEU A 338 -31.51 36.23 -5.90
C LEU A 338 -31.62 36.76 -4.47
N SER A 339 -31.14 36.00 -3.47
CA SER A 339 -31.11 36.43 -2.06
C SER A 339 -30.20 37.63 -1.79
N GLN A 340 -29.17 37.82 -2.63
CA GLN A 340 -28.19 38.90 -2.50
C GLN A 340 -28.62 40.18 -3.25
N THR A 341 -29.44 40.06 -4.29
CA THR A 341 -30.04 41.21 -4.98
C THR A 341 -31.01 41.93 -4.05
N LYS A 342 -30.58 43.08 -3.51
CA LYS A 342 -31.34 43.98 -2.61
C LYS A 342 -31.55 45.32 -3.28
N GLY A 343 -32.71 45.93 -3.05
CA GLY A 343 -33.14 47.18 -3.69
C GLY A 343 -34.57 47.07 -4.24
N GLU A 344 -35.25 48.20 -4.35
CA GLU A 344 -36.61 48.33 -4.92
C GLU A 344 -36.61 49.08 -6.26
N ASP A 345 -35.41 49.46 -6.74
CA ASP A 345 -35.26 50.16 -8.01
C ASP A 345 -35.70 49.25 -9.19
N GLU A 346 -36.10 49.88 -10.30
CA GLU A 346 -36.66 49.19 -11.47
C GLU A 346 -35.70 48.12 -12.03
N GLU A 347 -34.39 48.39 -12.00
CA GLU A 347 -33.33 47.46 -12.41
C GLU A 347 -33.22 46.23 -11.48
N ALA A 348 -33.29 46.44 -10.15
CA ALA A 348 -33.24 45.36 -9.18
C ALA A 348 -34.48 44.46 -9.26
N THR A 349 -35.65 45.05 -9.53
CA THR A 349 -36.91 44.33 -9.73
C THR A 349 -36.89 43.49 -11.00
N ALA A 350 -36.43 44.05 -12.12
CA ALA A 350 -36.26 43.31 -13.38
C ALA A 350 -35.25 42.17 -13.24
N GLN A 351 -34.13 42.39 -12.53
CA GLN A 351 -33.13 41.36 -12.28
C GLN A 351 -33.69 40.20 -11.43
N ARG A 352 -34.44 40.49 -10.37
CA ARG A 352 -35.11 39.46 -9.56
C ARG A 352 -36.08 38.63 -10.39
N ALA A 353 -36.96 39.27 -11.16
CA ALA A 353 -37.90 38.58 -12.02
C ALA A 353 -37.18 37.65 -13.03
N SER A 354 -36.07 38.10 -13.60
CA SER A 354 -35.27 37.28 -14.52
C SER A 354 -34.66 36.04 -13.85
N LEU A 355 -34.16 36.19 -12.61
CA LEU A 355 -33.58 35.10 -11.82
C LEU A 355 -34.64 34.08 -11.41
N GLU A 356 -35.82 34.53 -10.98
CA GLU A 356 -36.95 33.67 -10.63
C GLU A 356 -37.43 32.84 -11.82
N VAL A 357 -37.56 33.45 -13.00
CA VAL A 357 -37.92 32.72 -14.24
C VAL A 357 -36.88 31.66 -14.57
N ARG A 358 -35.58 31.98 -14.44
CA ARG A 358 -34.51 31.02 -14.72
C ARG A 358 -34.51 29.87 -13.72
N ILE A 359 -34.67 30.15 -12.42
CA ILE A 359 -34.77 29.12 -11.37
C ILE A 359 -35.97 28.21 -11.63
N ALA A 360 -37.14 28.78 -11.94
CA ALA A 360 -38.33 28.00 -12.26
C ALA A 360 -38.13 27.10 -13.49
N GLY A 361 -37.41 27.60 -14.51
CA GLY A 361 -37.03 26.80 -15.68
C GLY A 361 -36.13 25.61 -15.34
N LEU A 362 -35.10 25.84 -14.51
CA LEU A 362 -34.21 24.77 -14.04
C LEU A 362 -34.95 23.74 -13.18
N ASP A 363 -35.83 24.19 -12.28
CA ASP A 363 -36.63 23.32 -11.41
C ASP A 363 -37.61 22.45 -12.23
N ALA A 364 -38.16 22.98 -13.32
CA ALA A 364 -38.99 22.22 -14.25
C ALA A 364 -38.17 21.15 -14.99
N GLU A 365 -36.96 21.48 -15.44
CA GLU A 365 -36.05 20.54 -16.09
C GLU A 365 -35.60 19.42 -15.13
N ILE A 366 -35.26 19.76 -13.90
CA ILE A 366 -34.95 18.79 -12.83
C ILE A 366 -36.13 17.84 -12.62
N SER A 367 -37.35 18.37 -12.56
CA SER A 367 -38.56 17.56 -12.38
C SER A 367 -38.80 16.63 -13.56
N ALA A 368 -38.55 17.09 -14.78
CA ALA A 368 -38.64 16.28 -15.99
C ALA A 368 -37.60 15.15 -16.03
N LEU A 369 -36.37 15.39 -15.56
CA LEU A 369 -35.33 14.37 -15.44
C LEU A 369 -35.66 13.34 -14.36
N LYS A 370 -36.19 13.76 -13.21
CA LYS A 370 -36.64 12.83 -12.15
C LYS A 370 -37.75 11.91 -12.63
N ALA A 371 -38.63 12.40 -13.50
CA ALA A 371 -39.70 11.59 -14.10
C ALA A 371 -39.19 10.53 -15.10
N GLN A 372 -37.94 10.64 -15.58
CA GLN A 372 -37.31 9.65 -16.47
C GLN A 372 -36.66 8.49 -15.70
N LEU A 373 -36.61 8.53 -14.36
CA LEU A 373 -36.03 7.46 -13.57
C LEU A 373 -36.83 6.15 -13.77
N PRO A 374 -36.16 5.01 -14.02
CA PRO A 374 -36.83 3.72 -14.14
C PRO A 374 -37.63 3.37 -12.88
N PRO A 375 -38.89 2.90 -13.00
CA PRO A 375 -39.73 2.60 -11.84
C PRO A 375 -39.19 1.42 -11.01
N GLU A 376 -38.42 0.53 -11.63
CA GLU A 376 -37.78 -0.63 -11.02
C GLU A 376 -36.46 -0.31 -10.28
N TRP A 377 -35.98 0.93 -10.35
CA TRP A 377 -34.68 1.33 -9.80
C TRP A 377 -34.55 1.06 -8.30
N GLU A 378 -35.52 1.50 -7.50
CA GLU A 378 -35.45 1.39 -6.04
C GLU A 378 -35.36 -0.07 -5.58
N ASP A 379 -36.20 -0.94 -6.16
CA ASP A 379 -36.22 -2.37 -5.85
C ASP A 379 -34.95 -3.08 -6.33
N ALA A 380 -34.47 -2.75 -7.54
CA ALA A 380 -33.23 -3.30 -8.09
C ALA A 380 -32.00 -2.87 -7.27
N HIS A 381 -31.92 -1.60 -6.89
CA HIS A 381 -30.85 -1.04 -6.07
C HIS A 381 -30.84 -1.67 -4.67
N ALA A 382 -32.02 -1.76 -4.01
CA ALA A 382 -32.13 -2.40 -2.69
C ALA A 382 -31.72 -3.88 -2.73
N SER A 383 -32.13 -4.61 -3.77
CA SER A 383 -31.76 -6.02 -3.97
C SER A 383 -30.26 -6.19 -4.16
N PHE A 384 -29.64 -5.38 -5.02
CA PHE A 384 -28.20 -5.44 -5.25
C PHE A 384 -27.39 -5.00 -4.01
N ALA A 385 -27.84 -3.97 -3.30
CA ALA A 385 -27.23 -3.53 -2.06
C ALA A 385 -27.27 -4.61 -0.96
N ALA A 386 -28.34 -5.40 -0.91
CA ALA A 386 -28.45 -6.54 0.01
C ALA A 386 -27.41 -7.63 -0.31
N LEU A 387 -27.19 -7.93 -1.60
CA LEU A 387 -26.16 -8.89 -2.03
C LEU A 387 -24.75 -8.41 -1.65
N ASN A 388 -24.42 -7.14 -1.94
CA ASN A 388 -23.14 -6.54 -1.55
C ASN A 388 -22.93 -6.57 -0.02
N LYS A 389 -23.98 -6.29 0.76
CA LYS A 389 -23.93 -6.37 2.22
C LYS A 389 -23.73 -7.80 2.70
N ALA A 390 -24.35 -8.78 2.05
CA ALA A 390 -24.18 -10.20 2.35
C ALA A 390 -22.74 -10.65 2.07
N GLU A 391 -22.17 -10.31 0.90
CA GLU A 391 -20.76 -10.58 0.55
C GLU A 391 -19.81 -9.97 1.59
N ALA A 392 -19.96 -8.68 1.90
CA ALA A 392 -19.12 -8.00 2.88
C ALA A 392 -19.22 -8.63 4.27
N THR A 393 -20.41 -9.08 4.66
CA THR A 393 -20.63 -9.77 5.94
C THR A 393 -19.97 -11.15 5.96
N ALA A 394 -20.13 -11.95 4.90
CA ALA A 394 -19.50 -13.26 4.77
C ALA A 394 -17.97 -13.15 4.84
N ARG A 395 -17.37 -12.24 4.06
CA ARG A 395 -15.92 -11.97 4.10
C ARG A 395 -15.46 -11.53 5.49
N ASN A 396 -16.18 -10.63 6.16
CA ASN A 396 -15.79 -10.19 7.50
C ASN A 396 -15.87 -11.31 8.54
N LYS A 397 -16.85 -12.21 8.44
CA LYS A 397 -16.93 -13.40 9.29
C LYS A 397 -15.75 -14.34 9.05
N TYR A 398 -15.45 -14.64 7.78
CA TYR A 398 -14.27 -15.43 7.40
C TYR A 398 -12.98 -14.84 7.99
N ARG A 399 -12.76 -13.54 7.77
CA ARG A 399 -11.56 -12.84 8.22
C ARG A 399 -11.36 -12.90 9.74
N ARG A 400 -12.45 -12.74 10.50
CA ARG A 400 -12.41 -12.87 11.97
C ARG A 400 -12.09 -14.30 12.38
N ALA A 401 -12.80 -15.28 11.83
CA ALA A 401 -12.54 -16.69 12.12
C ALA A 401 -11.10 -17.10 11.78
N ALA A 402 -10.54 -16.61 10.67
CA ALA A 402 -9.15 -16.86 10.29
C ALA A 402 -8.14 -16.18 11.23
N ASP A 403 -8.45 -14.98 11.73
CA ASP A 403 -7.62 -14.30 12.72
C ASP A 403 -7.69 -15.01 14.08
N ASP A 404 -8.89 -15.34 14.56
CA ASP A 404 -9.14 -16.07 15.80
C ASP A 404 -8.49 -17.46 15.78
N ALA A 405 -8.47 -18.12 14.62
CA ALA A 405 -7.80 -19.40 14.41
C ALA A 405 -6.29 -19.36 14.64
N TRP A 406 -5.67 -18.18 14.56
CA TRP A 406 -4.24 -17.97 14.73
C TRP A 406 -3.90 -17.38 16.10
N GLU A 407 -4.61 -16.32 16.53
CA GLU A 407 -4.24 -15.49 17.69
C GLU A 407 -4.11 -16.33 18.99
N GLY A 408 -5.09 -17.17 19.30
CA GLY A 408 -5.06 -18.02 20.50
C GLY A 408 -3.89 -19.01 20.51
N PRO A 409 -3.79 -19.92 19.53
CA PRO A 409 -2.69 -20.89 19.44
C PRO A 409 -1.30 -20.25 19.35
N ALA A 410 -1.15 -19.13 18.65
CA ALA A 410 0.12 -18.41 18.56
C ALA A 410 0.53 -17.77 19.90
N THR A 411 -0.42 -17.20 20.64
CA THR A 411 -0.19 -16.63 21.98
C THR A 411 0.17 -17.72 22.98
N PHE A 412 -0.46 -18.88 22.89
CA PHE A 412 -0.09 -20.05 23.67
C PHE A 412 1.33 -20.52 23.39
N LEU A 413 1.73 -20.62 22.11
CA LEU A 413 3.10 -21.01 21.76
C LEU A 413 4.14 -19.98 22.27
N ALA A 414 3.86 -18.68 22.10
CA ALA A 414 4.70 -17.61 22.63
C ALA A 414 4.82 -17.67 24.18
N THR A 415 3.75 -18.09 24.86
CA THR A 415 3.78 -18.34 26.31
C THR A 415 4.75 -19.47 26.65
N LEU A 416 4.76 -20.56 25.87
CA LEU A 416 5.70 -21.69 26.07
C LEU A 416 7.14 -21.33 25.70
N ASP A 417 7.37 -20.49 24.69
CA ASP A 417 8.71 -19.98 24.36
C ASP A 417 9.35 -19.21 25.53
N GLY A 418 8.51 -18.57 26.37
CA GLY A 418 8.92 -17.90 27.59
C GLY A 418 9.26 -18.83 28.77
N ASN A 419 9.09 -20.16 28.65
CA ASN A 419 9.25 -21.09 29.77
C ASN A 419 10.66 -21.02 30.39
N ALA A 420 11.73 -20.96 29.58
CA ALA A 420 13.10 -20.89 30.10
C ALA A 420 13.34 -19.60 30.92
N ALA A 421 12.82 -18.46 30.46
CA ALA A 421 12.89 -17.20 31.19
C ALA A 421 12.06 -17.25 32.48
N PHE A 422 10.89 -17.89 32.44
CA PHE A 422 10.01 -18.08 33.61
C PHE A 422 10.65 -18.96 34.69
N GLU A 423 11.31 -20.04 34.28
CA GLU A 423 12.05 -20.94 35.19
C GLU A 423 13.26 -20.25 35.83
N ALA A 424 13.99 -19.42 35.08
CA ALA A 424 15.15 -18.70 35.60
C ALA A 424 14.82 -17.75 36.77
N LEU A 425 13.57 -17.25 36.86
CA LEU A 425 13.12 -16.36 37.93
C LEU A 425 12.79 -17.06 39.26
N GLN A 426 12.81 -18.40 39.32
CA GLN A 426 12.48 -19.16 40.53
C GLN A 426 13.34 -18.75 41.73
N GLY A 427 14.65 -18.60 41.51
CA GLY A 427 15.60 -18.23 42.56
C GLY A 427 15.35 -16.83 43.09
N GLU A 428 15.08 -15.87 42.22
CA GLU A 428 14.77 -14.48 42.58
C GLU A 428 13.43 -14.37 43.32
N LEU A 429 12.42 -15.13 42.90
CA LEU A 429 11.12 -15.19 43.58
C LEU A 429 11.27 -15.75 45.00
N ASN A 430 11.98 -16.85 45.17
CA ASN A 430 12.22 -17.44 46.50
C ASN A 430 13.03 -16.51 47.41
N GLY A 431 13.97 -15.75 46.85
CA GLY A 431 14.77 -14.76 47.57
C GLY A 431 13.98 -13.53 48.04
N LEU A 432 12.80 -13.26 47.44
CA LEU A 432 11.96 -12.12 47.78
C LEU A 432 11.39 -12.20 49.20
N LYS A 433 11.19 -13.42 49.72
CA LYS A 433 10.67 -13.66 51.08
C LYS A 433 11.47 -12.90 52.13
N THR A 434 12.79 -13.10 52.15
CA THR A 434 13.69 -12.46 53.12
C THR A 434 13.68 -10.94 52.96
N GLN A 435 13.54 -10.43 51.73
CA GLN A 435 13.49 -8.99 51.51
C GLN A 435 12.20 -8.36 52.04
N ILE A 436 11.05 -9.02 51.90
CA ILE A 436 9.77 -8.53 52.44
C ILE A 436 9.76 -8.61 53.98
N GLU A 437 10.39 -9.63 54.56
CA GLU A 437 10.41 -9.84 56.01
C GLU A 437 11.36 -8.88 56.74
N SER A 438 12.56 -8.61 56.21
CA SER A 438 13.62 -7.94 56.98
C SER A 438 14.31 -6.74 56.31
N ALA A 439 14.15 -6.52 55.00
CA ALA A 439 14.82 -5.38 54.34
C ALA A 439 14.12 -4.04 54.63
N ASP A 440 14.80 -2.95 54.31
CA ASP A 440 14.20 -1.61 54.32
C ASP A 440 13.00 -1.56 53.35
N PRO A 441 11.89 -0.87 53.68
CA PRO A 441 10.71 -0.82 52.83
C PRO A 441 10.99 -0.30 51.41
N ALA A 442 11.93 0.63 51.23
CA ALA A 442 12.31 1.14 49.91
C ALA A 442 13.08 0.09 49.10
N GLU A 443 13.98 -0.66 49.74
CA GLU A 443 14.74 -1.75 49.11
C GLU A 443 13.84 -2.92 48.72
N ALA A 444 12.95 -3.33 49.63
CA ALA A 444 11.95 -4.37 49.36
C ALA A 444 11.02 -3.96 48.19
N MET A 445 10.55 -2.71 48.16
CA MET A 445 9.76 -2.21 47.04
C MET A 445 10.52 -2.24 45.71
N ALA A 446 11.81 -1.85 45.71
CA ALA A 446 12.64 -1.85 44.51
C ALA A 446 12.83 -3.27 43.96
N ALA A 447 13.08 -4.25 44.84
CA ALA A 447 13.22 -5.64 44.44
C ALA A 447 11.93 -6.26 43.94
N ILE A 448 10.78 -6.02 44.62
CA ILE A 448 9.48 -6.47 44.12
C ILE A 448 9.19 -5.83 42.76
N LYS A 449 9.50 -4.54 42.57
CA LYS A 449 9.31 -3.85 41.29
C LYS A 449 10.19 -4.43 40.17
N ALA A 450 11.44 -4.76 40.48
CA ALA A 450 12.36 -5.37 39.52
C ALA A 450 11.83 -6.74 39.07
N LEU A 451 11.40 -7.58 40.01
CA LEU A 451 10.83 -8.90 39.71
C LEU A 451 9.46 -8.80 39.01
N GLU A 452 8.60 -7.87 39.41
CA GLU A 452 7.35 -7.53 38.72
C GLU A 452 7.60 -7.13 37.26
N GLY A 453 8.67 -6.37 37.00
CA GLY A 453 9.11 -6.01 35.66
C GLY A 453 9.51 -7.24 34.84
N LYS A 454 10.39 -8.09 35.39
CA LYS A 454 10.86 -9.31 34.73
C LYS A 454 9.72 -10.29 34.40
N PHE A 455 8.79 -10.53 35.33
CA PHE A 455 7.58 -11.31 35.01
C PHE A 455 6.62 -10.57 34.07
N GLY A 456 6.71 -9.23 34.00
CA GLY A 456 5.95 -8.43 33.05
C GLY A 456 6.42 -8.52 31.60
N ASP A 457 7.68 -8.92 31.39
CA ASP A 457 8.27 -9.12 30.07
C ASP A 457 8.01 -10.54 29.52
N ILE A 458 7.45 -11.45 30.34
CA ILE A 458 7.14 -12.84 29.97
C ILE A 458 5.66 -12.98 29.64
N GLU A 459 5.36 -13.49 28.44
CA GLU A 459 4.00 -13.74 27.98
C GLU A 459 3.31 -14.80 28.88
N GLY A 460 2.05 -14.54 29.24
CA GLY A 460 1.27 -15.42 30.13
C GLY A 460 1.67 -15.41 31.62
N ALA A 461 2.61 -14.56 32.07
CA ALA A 461 3.02 -14.48 33.48
C ALA A 461 2.22 -13.46 34.33
N ARG A 462 1.05 -13.02 33.83
CA ARG A 462 0.20 -12.01 34.47
C ARG A 462 -0.28 -12.42 35.87
N ASP A 463 -0.54 -13.71 36.09
CA ASP A 463 -1.05 -14.22 37.36
C ASP A 463 -0.01 -14.20 38.48
N VAL A 464 1.28 -14.18 38.13
CA VAL A 464 2.38 -13.98 39.07
C VAL A 464 2.67 -12.48 39.25
N LYS A 465 2.70 -11.73 38.14
CA LYS A 465 2.91 -10.27 38.14
C LYS A 465 1.88 -9.51 38.98
N SER A 466 0.59 -9.86 38.85
CA SER A 466 -0.50 -9.11 39.49
C SER A 466 -0.44 -9.15 41.02
N PRO A 467 -0.24 -10.31 41.68
CA PRO A 467 0.04 -10.36 43.11
C PRO A 467 1.34 -9.65 43.53
N LEU A 468 2.43 -9.76 42.75
CA LEU A 468 3.67 -9.00 43.04
C LEU A 468 3.44 -7.49 43.03
N GLY A 469 2.68 -6.96 42.06
CA GLY A 469 2.29 -5.57 42.02
C GLY A 469 1.44 -5.14 43.23
N LYS A 470 0.60 -6.04 43.76
CA LYS A 470 -0.15 -5.81 45.00
C LYS A 470 0.75 -5.85 46.23
N ALA A 471 1.73 -6.77 46.29
CA ALA A 471 2.73 -6.83 47.35
C ALA A 471 3.57 -5.54 47.41
N ARG A 472 4.01 -5.04 46.24
CA ARG A 472 4.72 -3.74 46.13
C ARG A 472 3.88 -2.58 46.66
N ARG A 473 2.58 -2.54 46.33
CA ARG A 473 1.67 -1.49 46.81
C ARG A 473 1.47 -1.53 48.33
N ALA A 474 1.49 -2.71 48.94
CA ALA A 474 1.37 -2.87 50.40
C ALA A 474 2.62 -2.35 51.14
N MET A 475 3.78 -2.34 50.48
CA MET A 475 5.04 -1.80 51.03
C MET A 475 5.22 -0.28 50.82
N LYS A 476 4.21 0.43 50.28
CA LYS A 476 4.31 1.85 49.91
C LYS A 476 3.92 2.78 51.07
N GLY A 477 4.79 3.74 51.39
CA GLY A 477 4.52 4.81 52.36
C GLY A 477 5.37 4.70 53.63
N ASN A 478 5.08 5.53 54.63
CA ASN A 478 5.83 5.55 55.90
C ASN A 478 5.47 4.38 56.84
N GLU A 479 4.31 3.73 56.63
CA GLU A 479 3.84 2.55 57.39
C GLU A 479 3.56 1.39 56.43
N PRO A 480 4.56 0.55 56.11
CA PRO A 480 4.39 -0.58 55.20
C PRO A 480 3.64 -1.75 55.86
N ASP A 481 2.65 -2.29 55.16
CA ASP A 481 1.86 -3.45 55.59
C ASP A 481 2.55 -4.75 55.13
N ARG A 482 3.50 -5.22 55.95
CA ARG A 482 4.30 -6.42 55.67
C ARG A 482 3.47 -7.70 55.66
N GLU A 483 2.43 -7.79 56.48
CA GLU A 483 1.54 -8.96 56.54
C GLU A 483 0.79 -9.12 55.22
N LYS A 484 0.20 -8.03 54.71
CA LYS A 484 -0.46 -8.02 53.41
C LYS A 484 0.52 -8.21 52.26
N ALA A 485 1.74 -7.67 52.34
CA ALA A 485 2.77 -7.90 51.34
C ALA A 485 3.16 -9.38 51.26
N MET A 486 3.36 -10.03 52.41
CA MET A 486 3.63 -11.47 52.50
C MET A 486 2.47 -12.32 51.98
N ALA A 487 1.23 -11.97 52.32
CA ALA A 487 0.05 -12.68 51.81
C ALA A 487 -0.08 -12.61 50.28
N GLN A 488 0.31 -11.48 49.66
CA GLN A 488 0.33 -11.35 48.20
C GLN A 488 1.54 -12.05 47.56
N TYR A 489 2.70 -12.09 48.24
CA TYR A 489 3.86 -12.87 47.83
C TYR A 489 3.55 -14.37 47.79
N GLU A 490 2.92 -14.91 48.83
CA GLU A 490 2.52 -16.33 48.85
C GLU A 490 1.52 -16.65 47.73
N LYS A 491 0.61 -15.72 47.40
CA LYS A 491 -0.25 -15.85 46.20
C LYS A 491 0.55 -15.85 44.90
N ALA A 492 1.57 -15.01 44.78
CA ALA A 492 2.46 -15.01 43.62
C ALA A 492 3.21 -16.34 43.49
N ARG A 493 3.71 -16.88 44.62
CA ARG A 493 4.43 -18.15 44.67
C ARG A 493 3.54 -19.34 44.32
N ALA A 494 2.32 -19.39 44.87
CA ALA A 494 1.35 -20.42 44.52
C ALA A 494 0.96 -20.36 43.04
N ALA A 495 0.75 -19.16 42.49
CA ALA A 495 0.50 -18.97 41.06
C ALA A 495 1.71 -19.39 40.21
N TYR A 496 2.94 -19.10 40.66
CA TYR A 496 4.16 -19.51 39.98
C TYR A 496 4.31 -21.03 39.94
N GLU A 497 4.11 -21.72 41.06
CA GLU A 497 4.19 -23.19 41.14
C GLU A 497 3.11 -23.86 40.28
N ALA A 498 1.87 -23.35 40.33
CA ALA A 498 0.80 -23.82 39.46
C ALA A 498 1.13 -23.60 37.97
N GLN A 499 1.66 -22.42 37.61
CA GLN A 499 2.07 -22.13 36.24
C GLN A 499 3.22 -23.01 35.77
N LEU A 500 4.22 -23.24 36.61
CA LEU A 500 5.36 -24.08 36.29
C LEU A 500 4.94 -25.53 36.00
N ALA A 501 3.99 -26.06 36.79
CA ALA A 501 3.49 -27.42 36.63
C ALA A 501 2.82 -27.63 35.27
N TRP A 502 1.85 -26.78 34.90
CA TRP A 502 1.16 -26.94 33.61
C TRP A 502 2.06 -26.55 32.43
N ARG A 503 2.95 -25.56 32.56
CA ARG A 503 3.90 -25.18 31.48
C ARG A 503 4.79 -26.34 31.09
N ARG A 504 5.31 -27.09 32.07
CA ARG A 504 6.13 -28.30 31.83
C ARG A 504 5.32 -29.44 31.21
N ALA A 505 4.08 -29.65 31.65
CA ALA A 505 3.22 -30.68 31.06
C ALA A 505 2.85 -30.33 29.61
N ALA A 506 2.50 -29.07 29.36
CA ALA A 506 2.18 -28.52 28.04
C ALA A 506 3.35 -28.62 27.06
N GLU A 507 4.58 -28.36 27.52
CA GLU A 507 5.80 -28.49 26.72
C GLU A 507 5.96 -29.90 26.13
N GLY A 508 5.66 -30.94 26.92
CA GLY A 508 5.81 -32.33 26.49
C GLY A 508 4.61 -32.91 25.74
N GLN A 509 3.39 -32.44 26.02
CA GLN A 509 2.15 -33.07 25.53
C GLN A 509 1.41 -32.26 24.46
N VAL A 510 1.49 -30.92 24.51
CA VAL A 510 0.63 -30.03 23.71
C VAL A 510 1.43 -29.24 22.67
N ARG A 511 2.66 -28.82 22.98
CA ARG A 511 3.50 -27.94 22.15
C ARG A 511 3.59 -28.40 20.70
N GLN A 512 3.99 -29.65 20.48
CA GLN A 512 4.17 -30.19 19.12
C GLN A 512 2.87 -30.16 18.30
N GLY A 513 1.72 -30.42 18.93
CA GLY A 513 0.42 -30.37 18.27
C GLY A 513 0.05 -28.95 17.85
N VAL A 514 0.31 -27.96 18.71
CA VAL A 514 0.06 -26.54 18.41
C VAL A 514 1.02 -26.02 17.34
N GLU A 515 2.29 -26.39 17.39
CA GLU A 515 3.28 -26.05 16.34
C GLU A 515 2.86 -26.61 14.99
N ALA A 516 2.50 -27.89 14.93
CA ALA A 516 2.02 -28.54 13.71
C ALA A 516 0.74 -27.88 13.16
N TYR A 517 -0.17 -27.48 14.04
CA TYR A 517 -1.37 -26.73 13.65
C TYR A 517 -1.00 -25.38 13.02
N LEU A 518 -0.21 -24.55 13.72
CA LEU A 518 0.19 -23.23 13.25
C LEU A 518 0.96 -23.32 11.93
N ASP A 519 1.88 -24.27 11.80
CA ASP A 519 2.62 -24.49 10.55
C ASP A 519 1.71 -24.93 9.41
N GLY A 520 0.70 -25.76 9.69
CA GLY A 520 -0.31 -26.19 8.71
C GLY A 520 -1.24 -25.07 8.24
N ILE A 521 -1.61 -24.13 9.12
CA ILE A 521 -2.50 -23.01 8.76
C ILE A 521 -1.76 -21.78 8.24
N ARG A 522 -0.47 -21.61 8.57
CA ARG A 522 0.39 -20.47 8.17
C ARG A 522 0.33 -20.15 6.67
N PRO A 523 0.40 -21.10 5.72
CA PRO A 523 0.41 -20.78 4.30
C PRO A 523 -0.95 -20.38 3.73
N THR A 524 -2.05 -20.46 4.50
CA THR A 524 -3.43 -20.29 4.02
C THR A 524 -4.25 -19.32 4.89
N ILE A 525 -5.02 -19.82 5.86
CA ILE A 525 -5.87 -18.97 6.72
C ILE A 525 -5.04 -18.14 7.71
N GLY A 526 -3.81 -18.55 8.02
CA GLY A 526 -2.88 -17.84 8.90
C GLY A 526 -2.07 -16.72 8.25
N ILE A 527 -2.21 -16.47 6.93
CA ILE A 527 -1.35 -15.50 6.21
C ILE A 527 -1.53 -14.07 6.76
N ARG A 528 -2.77 -13.70 7.13
CA ARG A 528 -3.12 -12.35 7.61
C ARG A 528 -2.34 -11.93 8.86
N ASN A 529 -1.94 -12.89 9.70
CA ASN A 529 -1.22 -12.65 10.95
C ASN A 529 0.30 -12.73 10.80
N GLN A 530 0.81 -12.95 9.58
CA GLN A 530 2.24 -12.92 9.31
C GLN A 530 2.74 -11.48 9.15
N ALA A 531 4.00 -11.25 9.51
CA ALA A 531 4.64 -9.94 9.31
C ALA A 531 4.80 -9.59 7.82
N ARG A 532 5.03 -10.59 6.97
CA ARG A 532 5.27 -10.43 5.52
C ARG A 532 4.81 -11.64 4.74
N PHE A 533 4.54 -11.43 3.46
CA PHE A 533 4.32 -12.51 2.51
C PHE A 533 5.60 -13.32 2.26
N THR A 534 5.44 -14.61 1.96
CA THR A 534 6.50 -15.39 1.33
C THR A 534 6.75 -14.87 -0.09
N ARG A 535 7.90 -15.21 -0.68
CA ARG A 535 8.22 -14.79 -2.06
C ARG A 535 7.16 -15.25 -3.06
N GLU A 536 6.64 -16.46 -2.89
CA GLU A 536 5.60 -17.03 -3.74
C GLU A 536 4.29 -16.27 -3.60
N GLN A 537 3.82 -16.08 -2.36
CA GLN A 537 2.63 -15.27 -2.05
C GLN A 537 2.77 -13.86 -2.62
N ALA A 538 3.92 -13.20 -2.42
CA ALA A 538 4.17 -11.85 -2.93
C ALA A 538 4.08 -11.76 -4.47
N LEU A 539 4.58 -12.78 -5.19
CA LEU A 539 4.53 -12.82 -6.65
C LEU A 539 3.11 -13.05 -7.17
N TRP A 540 2.35 -13.94 -6.52
CA TRP A 540 0.95 -14.19 -6.85
C TRP A 540 0.12 -12.93 -6.56
N MET A 541 0.30 -12.33 -5.38
CA MET A 541 -0.37 -11.08 -4.98
C MET A 541 -0.07 -9.95 -5.95
N ALA A 542 1.18 -9.83 -6.42
CA ALA A 542 1.56 -8.83 -7.43
C ALA A 542 0.81 -9.03 -8.76
N GLY A 543 0.57 -10.28 -9.15
CA GLY A 543 -0.25 -10.63 -10.32
C GLY A 543 -1.70 -10.19 -10.12
N CYS A 544 -2.35 -10.67 -9.06
CA CYS A 544 -3.75 -10.37 -8.78
C CYS A 544 -4.00 -8.85 -8.64
N GLU A 545 -3.17 -8.14 -7.89
CA GLU A 545 -3.27 -6.68 -7.66
C GLU A 545 -2.86 -5.82 -8.87
N ALA A 546 -2.30 -6.42 -9.93
CA ALA A 546 -2.03 -5.71 -11.17
C ALA A 546 -3.31 -5.46 -11.98
N HIS A 547 -4.32 -6.31 -11.79
CA HIS A 547 -5.64 -6.14 -12.40
C HIS A 547 -6.47 -5.14 -11.59
N HIS A 548 -7.03 -4.16 -12.28
CA HIS A 548 -7.96 -3.25 -11.62
C HIS A 548 -9.29 -3.96 -11.38
N ARG A 549 -9.80 -3.91 -10.15
CA ARG A 549 -11.14 -4.37 -9.82
C ARG A 549 -12.16 -3.27 -10.07
N ASP A 550 -13.21 -3.59 -10.82
CA ASP A 550 -14.35 -2.68 -10.98
C ASP A 550 -15.12 -2.61 -9.66
N VAL A 551 -15.15 -1.42 -9.06
CA VAL A 551 -15.92 -1.13 -7.84
C VAL A 551 -17.10 -0.21 -8.10
N SER A 552 -17.36 0.16 -9.37
CA SER A 552 -18.42 1.10 -9.74
C SER A 552 -19.80 0.65 -9.29
N LEU A 553 -20.05 -0.66 -9.26
CA LEU A 553 -21.34 -1.23 -8.82
C LEU A 553 -21.60 -1.07 -7.32
N ASN A 554 -20.58 -0.73 -6.54
CA ASN A 554 -20.71 -0.47 -5.10
C ASN A 554 -21.07 0.99 -4.78
N PHE A 555 -21.03 1.87 -5.78
CA PHE A 555 -21.21 3.31 -5.62
C PHE A 555 -22.51 3.82 -6.22
#